data_AF-A0A970ZWT2-F1
#
_entry.id   AF-A0A970ZWT2-F1
#
_cell.length_a   1.000
_cell.length_b   1.000
_cell.length_c   1.000
_cell.angle_alpha   90.00
_cell.angle_beta   90.00
_cell.angle_gamma   90.00
#
_symmetry.space_group_name_H-M   'P 1'
#
loop_
_entity.id
_entity.type
_entity.pdbx_description
1 polymer ?
#
loop_
_entity_poly.entity_id
_entity_poly.type
_entity_poly.pdbx_seq_one_letter_code
_entity_poly.pdbx_strand_id
1 'polypeptide(L)' 'MNNEIALLTQFLESLGPEVSGHSSSPLDPDEIARIQLFAAGKLSAADRDAMLPGILENEVALRELVSALQATT' A
#
# COMPACT_ATOMS: atom_id res chain seq x y z
N MET A 1 -15.55 -10.13 1.41
CA MET A 1 -15.04 -8.82 1.90
C MET A 1 -13.96 -8.97 2.97
N ASN A 2 -14.13 -9.68 4.10
CA ASN A 2 -13.03 -9.85 5.07
C ASN A 2 -11.84 -10.71 4.58
N ASN A 3 -12.10 -11.70 3.72
CA ASN A 3 -11.04 -12.61 3.24
C ASN A 3 -10.07 -11.98 2.23
N GLU A 4 -10.52 -11.03 1.42
CA GLU A 4 -9.70 -10.44 0.35
C GLU A 4 -8.66 -9.47 0.92
N ILE A 5 -9.05 -8.68 1.92
CA ILE A 5 -8.11 -7.80 2.63
C ILE A 5 -7.13 -8.63 3.47
N ALA A 6 -7.59 -9.72 4.11
CA ALA A 6 -6.70 -10.63 4.83
C ALA A 6 -5.67 -11.30 3.92
N LEU A 7 -6.08 -11.73 2.72
CA LEU A 7 -5.17 -12.25 1.71
C LEU A 7 -4.18 -11.19 1.22
N LEU A 8 -4.64 -9.95 1.02
CA LEU A 8 -3.78 -8.84 0.64
C LEU A 8 -2.74 -8.55 1.74
N THR A 9 -3.16 -8.45 2.99
CA THR A 9 -2.26 -8.23 4.14
C THR A 9 -1.24 -9.36 4.26
N GLN A 10 -1.67 -10.63 4.16
CA GLN A 10 -0.77 -11.77 4.25
C GLN A 10 0.21 -11.83 3.06
N PHE A 11 -0.24 -11.43 1.86
CA PHE A 11 0.62 -11.28 0.70
C PHE A 11 1.66 -10.17 0.87
N LEU A 12 1.24 -9.02 1.42
CA LEU A 12 2.12 -7.89 1.72
C LEU A 12 3.12 -8.20 2.84
N GLU A 13 2.71 -8.95 3.88
CA GLU A 13 3.63 -9.45 4.91
C GLU A 13 4.63 -10.48 4.35
N SER A 14 4.18 -11.33 3.41
CA SER A 14 5.05 -12.32 2.74
C SER A 14 6.03 -11.68 1.75
N LEU A 15 5.77 -10.46 1.28
CA LEU A 15 6.71 -9.68 0.47
C LEU A 15 7.87 -9.11 1.30
N GLY A 16 7.73 -8.98 2.62
CA GLY A 16 8.74 -8.47 3.57
C GLY A 16 10.22 -8.86 3.29
N PRO A 17 10.55 -10.14 3.06
CA PRO A 17 11.92 -10.55 2.73
C PRO A 17 12.38 -10.17 1.30
N GLU A 18 11.47 -9.94 0.36
CA GLU A 18 11.78 -9.50 -1.02
C GLU A 18 11.75 -7.96 -1.18
N VAL A 19 11.08 -7.22 -0.29
CA VAL A 19 11.15 -5.73 -0.19
C VAL A 19 12.36 -5.23 0.59
N SER A 20 13.14 -6.10 1.23
CA SER A 20 14.36 -5.73 1.98
C SER A 20 15.47 -5.10 1.12
N GLY A 21 15.31 -5.09 -0.21
CA GLY A 21 16.19 -4.37 -1.16
C GLY A 21 15.56 -3.13 -1.82
N HIS A 22 14.32 -2.78 -1.46
CA HIS A 22 13.57 -1.68 -2.05
C HIS A 22 13.72 -0.39 -1.23
N SER A 23 13.79 0.75 -1.92
CA SER A 23 14.13 2.04 -1.30
C SER A 23 13.18 2.41 -0.16
N SER A 24 13.70 2.54 1.05
CA SER A 24 13.00 3.11 2.21
C SER A 24 13.00 4.65 2.15
N SER A 25 12.65 5.20 0.99
CA SER A 25 12.58 6.65 0.84
C SER A 25 11.39 7.18 1.67
N PRO A 26 11.60 8.20 2.52
CA PRO A 26 10.49 8.83 3.23
C PRO A 26 9.48 9.36 2.22
N LEU A 27 8.20 9.19 2.53
CA LEU A 27 7.11 9.66 1.68
C LEU A 27 6.82 11.12 1.94
N ASP A 28 6.50 11.84 0.87
CA ASP A 28 5.94 13.17 0.98
C ASP A 28 4.48 13.12 1.49
N PRO A 29 3.98 14.20 2.14
CA PRO A 29 2.61 14.25 2.64
C PRO A 29 1.54 14.01 1.54
N ASP A 30 1.82 14.45 0.31
CA ASP A 30 0.98 14.19 -0.86
C ASP A 30 0.92 12.71 -1.24
N GLU A 31 2.02 11.96 -1.11
CA GLU A 31 2.07 10.53 -1.38
C GLU A 31 1.28 9.75 -0.33
N ILE A 32 1.42 10.11 0.94
CA ILE A 32 0.64 9.54 2.05
C ILE A 32 -0.86 9.77 1.81
N ALA A 33 -1.26 10.99 1.43
CA ALA A 33 -2.65 11.29 1.14
C ALA A 33 -3.19 10.45 -0.03
N ARG A 34 -2.40 10.23 -1.08
CA ARG A 34 -2.80 9.36 -2.20
C ARG A 34 -2.91 7.90 -1.80
N ILE A 35 -2.01 7.39 -0.95
CA ILE A 35 -2.09 6.03 -0.41
C ILE A 35 -3.34 5.85 0.45
N GLN A 36 -3.72 6.86 1.22
CA GLN A 36 -4.99 6.83 1.97
C GLN A 36 -6.21 6.84 1.04
N LEU A 37 -6.19 7.60 -0.06
CA LEU A 37 -7.26 7.57 -1.07
C LEU A 37 -7.32 6.22 -1.79
N PHE A 38 -6.16 5.58 -2.01
CA PHE A 38 -6.05 4.23 -2.54
C PHE A 38 -6.74 3.23 -1.59
N ALA A 39 -6.37 3.24 -0.31
CA ALA A 39 -6.94 2.36 0.71
C ALA A 39 -8.45 2.57 0.88
N ALA A 40 -8.92 3.82 0.81
CA ALA A 40 -10.33 4.17 0.88
C ALA A 40 -11.14 3.80 -0.39
N GLY A 41 -10.49 3.25 -1.43
CA GLY A 41 -11.15 2.91 -2.69
C GLY A 41 -11.66 4.12 -3.47
N LYS A 42 -11.16 5.32 -3.18
CA LYS A 42 -11.59 6.58 -3.82
C LYS A 42 -10.82 6.91 -5.10
N LEU A 43 -9.78 6.13 -5.41
CA LEU A 43 -9.04 6.24 -6.67
C LEU A 43 -9.70 5.43 -7.79
N SER A 44 -9.62 5.97 -9.01
CA SER A 44 -10.05 5.26 -10.21
C SER A 44 -9.19 4.00 -10.41
N ALA A 45 -9.68 3.01 -11.16
CA ALA A 45 -8.92 1.79 -11.42
C ALA A 45 -7.57 2.09 -12.09
N ALA A 46 -7.54 3.02 -13.04
CA ALA A 46 -6.32 3.44 -13.73
C ALA A 46 -5.30 4.08 -12.78
N ASP A 47 -5.75 4.92 -11.84
CA ASP A 47 -4.86 5.56 -10.87
C ASP A 47 -4.30 4.54 -9.86
N ARG A 48 -5.11 3.54 -9.49
CA ARG A 48 -4.66 2.46 -8.61
C ARG A 48 -3.58 1.60 -9.26
N ASP A 49 -3.79 1.18 -10.51
CA ASP A 49 -2.81 0.40 -11.26
C ASP A 49 -1.50 1.18 -11.48
N ALA A 50 -1.58 2.49 -11.71
CA ALA A 50 -0.40 3.34 -11.86
C ALA A 50 0.37 3.53 -10.53
N MET A 51 -0.31 3.53 -9.39
CA MET A 51 0.30 3.72 -8.08
C MET A 51 0.87 2.43 -7.48
N LEU A 52 0.29 1.26 -7.82
CA LEU A 52 0.70 -0.02 -7.28
C LEU A 52 2.21 -0.29 -7.38
N PRO A 53 2.90 -0.09 -8.53
CA PRO A 53 4.33 -0.30 -8.63
C PRO A 53 5.12 0.54 -7.62
N GLY A 54 4.84 1.85 -7.53
CA GLY A 54 5.55 2.74 -6.60
C GLY A 54 5.30 2.43 -5.12
N ILE A 55 4.12 1.89 -4.79
CA ILE A 55 3.81 1.43 -3.43
C ILE A 55 4.57 0.13 -3.12
N LEU A 56 4.63 -0.81 -4.07
CA LEU A 56 5.33 -2.08 -3.89
C LEU A 56 6.85 -1.92 -3.87
N GLU A 57 7.37 -0.91 -4.57
CA GLU A 57 8.80 -0.58 -4.62
C GLU A 57 9.29 0.28 -3.44
N ASN A 58 8.41 0.65 -2.50
CA ASN A 58 8.77 1.43 -1.31
C ASN A 58 8.15 0.83 -0.05
N GLU A 59 8.98 0.33 0.87
CA GLU A 59 8.54 -0.28 2.13
C GLU A 59 7.67 0.66 2.98
N VAL A 60 8.00 1.96 3.01
CA VAL A 60 7.24 2.97 3.77
C VAL A 60 5.85 3.13 3.16
N ALA A 61 5.74 3.14 1.83
CA ALA A 61 4.44 3.21 1.14
C ALA A 61 3.59 1.97 1.41
N LEU A 62 4.21 0.79 1.40
CA LEU A 62 3.56 -0.47 1.72
C LEU A 62 2.98 -0.45 3.14
N ARG A 63 3.78 0.00 4.11
CA ARG A 63 3.38 0.08 5.51
C ARG A 63 2.23 1.07 5.71
N GLU A 64 2.27 2.23 5.05
CA GLU A 64 1.17 3.18 5.13
C GLU A 64 -0.12 2.66 4.48
N LEU A 65 0.00 1.93 3.37
CA LEU A 65 -1.16 1.29 2.75
C LEU A 65 -1.79 0.26 3.70
N VAL A 66 -0.98 -0.60 4.32
CA VAL A 66 -1.46 -1.60 5.29
C VAL A 66 -2.10 -0.93 6.49
N SER A 67 -1.46 0.08 7.08
CA SER A 67 -2.04 0.85 8.20
C SER A 67 -3.38 1.48 7.83
N ALA A 68 -3.49 2.07 6.65
CA ALA A 68 -4.73 2.69 6.19
C ALA A 68 -5.86 1.67 5.95
N LEU A 69 -5.54 0.50 5.39
CA LEU A 69 -6.50 -0.59 5.20
C LEU A 69 -6.98 -1.14 6.54
N GLN A 70 -6.08 -1.37 7.50
CA GLN A 70 -6.42 -1.85 8.84
C GLN A 70 -7.30 -0.85 9.59
N ALA A 71 -7.03 0.45 9.49
CA ALA A 71 -7.82 1.50 10.15
C ALA A 71 -9.26 1.64 9.60
N THR A 72 -9.53 1.06 8.42
CA THR A 72 -10.85 1.10 7.78
C THR A 72 -11.69 -0.14 8.13
N THR A 73 -11.17 -1.04 8.98
CA THR A 73 -11.84 -2.27 9.47
C THR A 73 -12.36 -2.07 10.89
#